data_AF-A0A516AFI0-F1
#
_entry.id   AF-A0A516AFI0-F1
#
_cell.length_a   1.000
_cell.length_b   1.000
_cell.length_c   1.000
_cell.angle_alpha   90.00
_cell.angle_beta   90.00
_cell.angle_gamma   90.00
#
_symmetry.space_group_name_H-M   'P 1'
#
loop_
_entity.id
_entity.type
_entity.pdbx_description
1 polymer ?
#
loop_
_entity_poly.entity_id
_entity_poly.type
_entity_poly.pdbx_seq_one_letter_code
_entity_poly.pdbx_strand_id
1 'polypeptide(L)' 'SIYAVFESDVNLKGIPVYRFVLPSKAFASPVENPDNYCFCTEKIISKNCTSYGVLDISKCK' A
#
# COMPACT_ATOMS: atom_id res chain seq x y z
N SER A 1 -7.75 5.97 1.83
CA SER A 1 -6.63 6.60 2.57
C SER A 1 -5.58 5.54 2.88
N ILE A 2 -4.36 5.94 3.26
CA ILE A 2 -3.28 5.01 3.62
C ILE A 2 -2.62 5.48 4.93
N TYR A 3 -1.97 4.58 5.65
CA TYR A 3 -1.20 4.88 6.86
C TYR A 3 0.28 4.54 6.64
N ALA A 4 1.14 5.18 7.42
CA ALA A 4 2.57 4.89 7.44
C ALA A 4 2.96 4.27 8.79
N VAL A 5 3.97 3.40 8.77
CA VAL A 5 4.51 2.73 9.95
C VAL A 5 5.95 3.20 10.18
N PHE A 6 6.35 3.31 11.44
CA PHE A 6 7.72 3.65 11.80
C PHE A 6 8.67 2.53 11.33
N GLU A 7 9.76 2.92 10.68
CA GLU A 7 10.80 2.00 10.24
C GLU A 7 12.08 2.18 11.08
N SER A 8 12.56 3.41 11.22
CA SER A 8 13.83 3.68 11.91
C SER A 8 14.03 5.15 12.26
N ASP A 9 14.93 5.40 13.22
CA ASP A 9 15.58 6.69 13.43
C ASP A 9 16.66 6.92 12.38
N VAL A 10 16.68 8.09 11.76
CA VAL A 10 17.68 8.46 10.75
C VAL A 10 18.24 9.83 11.07
N ASN A 11 19.56 9.98 10.91
CA ASN A 11 20.21 11.28 10.98
C ASN A 11 20.35 11.86 9.56
N LEU A 12 19.57 12.88 9.24
CA LEU A 12 19.65 13.58 7.96
C LEU A 12 20.35 14.92 8.14
N LYS A 13 21.56 15.03 7.62
CA LYS A 13 22.36 16.28 7.66
C LYS A 13 22.57 16.83 9.09
N GLY A 14 22.70 15.95 10.08
CA GLY A 14 22.86 16.33 11.49
C GLY A 14 21.56 16.42 12.29
N ILE A 15 20.39 16.27 11.66
CA ILE A 15 19.08 16.38 12.31
C ILE A 15 18.50 14.97 12.53
N PRO A 16 18.18 14.56 13.77
CA PRO A 16 17.51 13.31 14.03
C PRO A 16 16.05 13.38 13.57
N VAL A 17 15.63 12.42 12.76
CA VAL A 17 14.27 12.31 12.24
C VAL A 17 13.78 10.87 12.33
N TYR A 18 12.46 10.71 12.32
CA TYR A 18 11.82 9.40 12.22
C TYR A 18 11.45 9.10 10.77
N ARG A 19 11.90 7.95 10.28
CA ARG A 19 11.55 7.44 8.97
C ARG A 19 10.31 6.58 9.08
N PHE A 20 9.26 6.99 8.37
CA PHE A 20 8.02 6.24 8.23
C PHE A 20 7.90 5.71 6.80
N VAL A 21 7.42 4.49 6.66
CA VAL A 21 7.24 3.82 5.36
C VAL A 21 5.81 3.32 5.19
N LEU A 22 5.40 3.15 3.94
CA LEU A 22 4.13 2.50 3.64
C LEU A 22 4.30 0.98 3.82
N PRO A 23 3.49 0.33 4.66
CA PRO A 23 3.58 -1.11 4.81
C PRO A 23 3.12 -1.81 3.54
N SER A 24 3.79 -2.89 3.12
CA SER A 24 3.41 -3.66 1.93
C SER A 24 1.96 -4.14 1.97
N LYS A 25 1.43 -4.41 3.18
CA LYS A 25 0.00 -4.77 3.40
C LYS A 25 -0.99 -3.74 2.85
N ALA A 26 -0.61 -2.47 2.71
CA ALA A 26 -1.49 -1.44 2.17
C ALA A 26 -1.82 -1.65 0.69
N PHE A 27 -0.96 -2.33 -0.07
CA PHE A 27 -1.17 -2.67 -1.49
C PHE A 27 -1.14 -4.17 -1.74
N ALA A 28 -1.19 -4.99 -0.69
CA ALA A 28 -1.29 -6.43 -0.82
C ALA A 28 -2.61 -6.82 -1.49
N SER A 29 -2.60 -7.91 -2.25
CA SER A 29 -3.82 -8.42 -2.86
C SER A 29 -4.79 -8.91 -1.77
N PRO A 30 -6.11 -8.98 -2.05
CA PRO A 30 -7.09 -9.56 -1.12
C PRO A 30 -6.80 -11.01 -0.67
N VAL A 31 -5.96 -11.74 -1.42
CA VAL A 31 -5.48 -13.07 -1.03
C VAL A 31 -4.55 -13.01 0.18
N GLU A 32 -3.69 -12.00 0.25
CA GLU A 32 -2.74 -11.80 1.36
C GLU A 32 -3.30 -10.90 2.45
N ASN A 33 -4.06 -9.86 2.09
CA ASN A 33 -4.73 -8.95 3.00
C ASN A 33 -6.23 -8.83 2.66
N PRO A 34 -7.11 -9.64 3.29
CA PRO A 34 -8.54 -9.63 3.02
C PRO A 34 -9.22 -8.27 3.19
N ASP A 35 -8.68 -7.39 4.05
CA ASP A 35 -9.22 -6.04 4.28
C ASP A 35 -9.19 -5.18 3.00
N ASN A 36 -8.33 -5.52 2.03
CA ASN A 36 -8.20 -4.81 0.77
C ASN A 36 -9.26 -5.20 -0.28
N TYR A 37 -10.20 -6.12 0.02
CA TYR A 37 -11.16 -6.63 -0.98
C TYR A 37 -11.98 -5.51 -1.65
N CYS A 38 -12.34 -4.47 -0.91
CA CYS A 38 -13.10 -3.31 -1.42
C CYS A 38 -12.38 -2.54 -2.53
N PHE A 39 -11.05 -2.66 -2.60
CA PHE A 39 -10.22 -1.99 -3.59
C PHE A 39 -10.04 -2.80 -4.87
N CYS A 40 -10.51 -4.05 -4.92
CA CYS A 40 -10.52 -4.84 -6.15
C CYS A 40 -11.77 -4.51 -7.00
N THR A 41 -11.66 -3.49 -7.84
CA THR A 41 -12.75 -3.00 -8.70
C THR A 41 -12.82 -3.70 -10.06
N GLU A 42 -11.68 -4.12 -10.61
CA GLU A 42 -11.58 -4.72 -11.95
C GLU A 42 -10.90 -6.09 -11.90
N LYS A 43 -11.65 -7.17 -12.19
CA LYS A 43 -11.17 -8.55 -12.04
C LYS A 43 -10.34 -9.03 -13.21
N ILE A 44 -10.51 -8.49 -14.41
CA ILE A 44 -9.76 -8.96 -15.58
C ILE A 44 -8.32 -8.46 -15.48
N ILE A 45 -8.14 -7.16 -15.23
CA ILE A 45 -6.81 -6.53 -15.14
C ILE A 45 -6.06 -6.98 -13.88
N SER A 46 -6.75 -7.12 -12.75
CA SER A 46 -6.16 -7.57 -11.48
C SER A 46 -5.93 -9.09 -11.38
N LYS A 47 -6.17 -9.84 -12.47
CA LYS A 47 -6.10 -11.32 -12.50
C LYS A 47 -6.90 -11.95 -11.37
N ASN A 48 -8.17 -11.57 -11.28
CA ASN A 48 -9.11 -11.96 -10.23
C ASN A 48 -8.61 -11.59 -8.83
N CYS A 49 -8.19 -10.33 -8.65
CA CYS A 49 -7.71 -9.78 -7.38
C CYS A 49 -6.47 -10.50 -6.82
N THR A 50 -5.58 -11.02 -7.68
CA THR A 50 -4.34 -11.69 -7.24
C THR A 50 -3.10 -10.81 -7.42
N SER A 51 -3.17 -9.80 -8.29
CA SER A 51 -2.13 -8.78 -8.44
C SER A 51 -1.92 -7.98 -7.14
N TYR A 52 -0.67 -7.68 -6.80
CA TYR A 52 -0.26 -6.93 -5.61
C TYR A 52 0.66 -5.76 -5.96
N GLY A 53 0.79 -4.78 -5.07
CA GLY A 53 1.65 -3.60 -5.24
C GLY A 53 1.07 -2.50 -6.13
N VAL A 54 -0.16 -2.66 -6.61
CA VAL A 54 -0.86 -1.69 -7.46
C VAL A 54 -2.30 -1.50 -6.99
N LEU A 55 -2.85 -0.32 -7.26
CA LEU A 55 -4.23 0.05 -6.92
C LEU A 55 -4.89 0.73 -8.13
N ASP A 56 -6.10 0.29 -8.49
CA ASP A 56 -6.90 0.97 -9.52
C ASP A 56 -7.47 2.28 -8.97
N ILE A 57 -7.11 3.39 -9.60
CA ILE A 57 -7.57 4.76 -9.25
C ILE A 57 -8.43 5.38 -10.35
N SER A 58 -8.89 4.60 -11.33
CA SER A 58 -9.68 5.09 -12.47
C SER A 58 -10.93 5.86 -12.05
N LYS A 59 -11.54 5.52 -10.92
CA LYS A 59 -12.71 6.22 -10.36
C LYS A 59 -12.40 7.61 -9.77
N CYS A 60 -11.12 7.91 -9.54
CA CYS A 60 -10.67 9.17 -8.98
C CYS A 60 -10.15 10.15 -10.05
N LYS A 61 -10.13 9.73 -11.31
CA LYS A 61 -9.67 10.51 -12.46
C LYS A 61 -10.86 10.87 -13.35
#